data_AF-A0A9X5RED4-F1
#
_entry.id   AF-A0A9X5RED4-F1
#
_cell.length_a   1.000
_cell.length_b   1.000
_cell.length_c   1.000
_cell.angle_alpha   90.00
_cell.angle_beta   90.00
_cell.angle_gamma   90.00
#
_symmetry.space_group_name_H-M   'P 1'
#
loop_
_entity.id
_entity.type
_entity.pdbx_description
1 polymer ?
#
loop_
_entity_poly.entity_id
_entity_poly.type
_entity_poly.pdbx_seq_one_letter_code
_entity_poly.pdbx_strand_id
1 'polypeptide(L)'
;MAHYPEHILDIIWQRAKEISTDNETKGFRKDKKNKWIQRSMFNQQHEFGWVLSQKPTSIAQLIEDKTIIPVHWKTAITDQQKQDAESKRVNVTLLEPPALSQLIQSSENIQSYWQYAHKISSDNEEKGFRKDYYGYVIQQNAFGDKQHQYGWTLAQLTPANKNNQIVIPINIVPIHINTAKRIADEKALVTQNTEEKKIERRRENIIYEIIYFIASLPGLIFSLLKF
;
A
#
# COMPACT_ATOMS: atom_id res chain seq x y z
N MET A 1 17.87 18.54 18.17
CA MET A 1 16.40 18.52 18.24
C MET A 1 15.92 19.95 18.39
N ALA A 2 14.84 20.36 17.71
CA ALA A 2 14.32 21.72 17.85
C ALA A 2 13.87 21.94 19.30
N HIS A 3 14.42 22.96 19.96
CA HIS A 3 14.05 23.35 21.30
C HIS A 3 13.05 24.50 21.19
N TYR A 4 11.80 24.26 21.56
CA TYR A 4 10.77 25.29 21.57
C TYR A 4 10.71 25.93 22.95
N PRO A 5 10.43 27.24 23.06
CA PRO A 5 10.21 27.86 24.36
C PRO A 5 9.05 27.19 25.10
N GLU A 6 9.18 26.98 26.41
CA GLU A 6 8.16 26.29 27.22
C GLU A 6 6.77 26.96 27.11
N HIS A 7 6.72 28.29 27.10
CA HIS A 7 5.44 29.01 26.95
C HIS A 7 4.73 28.71 25.61
N ILE A 8 5.49 28.41 24.54
CA ILE A 8 4.91 28.00 23.25
C ILE A 8 4.36 26.58 23.36
N LEU A 9 5.11 25.68 24.00
CA LEU A 9 4.65 24.32 24.25
C LEU A 9 3.41 24.30 25.14
N ASP A 10 3.28 25.20 26.10
CA ASP A 10 2.08 25.35 26.93
C ASP A 10 0.86 25.78 26.10
N ILE A 11 1.01 26.77 25.21
CA ILE A 11 -0.07 27.19 24.31
C ILE A 11 -0.57 26.01 23.46
N ILE A 12 0.35 25.18 22.96
CA ILE A 12 0.01 24.01 22.15
C ILE A 12 -0.60 22.91 23.03
N TRP A 13 -0.04 22.67 24.21
CA TRP A 13 -0.54 21.70 25.18
C TRP A 13 -2.00 21.95 25.54
N GLN A 14 -2.40 23.22 25.65
CA GLN A 14 -3.78 23.61 25.91
C GLN A 14 -4.77 23.13 24.84
N ARG A 15 -4.30 22.73 23.66
CA ARG A 15 -5.13 22.20 22.57
C ARG A 15 -5.40 20.70 22.70
N ALA A 16 -4.75 19.99 23.62
CA ALA A 16 -5.04 18.59 23.93
C ALA A 16 -6.32 18.47 24.76
N LYS A 17 -6.93 17.29 24.75
CA LYS A 17 -8.15 17.02 25.52
C LYS A 17 -7.82 16.87 27.00
N GLU A 18 -8.30 17.82 27.80
CA GLU A 18 -8.33 17.72 29.25
C GLU A 18 -9.31 16.62 29.69
N ILE A 19 -8.93 15.85 30.72
CA ILE A 19 -9.72 14.71 31.21
C ILE A 19 -10.23 14.97 32.62
N SER A 20 -9.35 15.41 33.54
CA SER A 20 -9.69 15.79 34.91
C SER A 20 -8.56 16.61 35.54
N THR A 21 -8.87 17.35 36.59
CA THR A 21 -7.90 18.17 37.34
C THR A 21 -6.76 17.34 37.95
N ASP A 22 -7.03 16.11 38.40
CA ASP A 22 -5.98 15.20 38.92
C ASP A 22 -4.97 14.81 37.83
N ASN A 23 -5.45 14.48 36.63
CA ASN A 23 -4.59 14.18 35.50
C ASN A 23 -3.81 15.41 35.04
N GLU A 24 -4.44 16.59 35.04
CA GLU A 24 -3.79 17.84 34.67
C GLU A 24 -2.64 18.19 35.63
N THR A 25 -2.86 18.00 36.93
CA THR A 25 -1.82 18.23 37.96
C THR A 25 -0.61 17.32 37.77
N LYS A 26 -0.83 16.10 37.25
CA LYS A 26 0.23 15.13 36.91
C LYS A 26 0.81 15.37 35.50
N GLY A 27 0.32 16.38 34.77
CA GLY A 27 0.76 16.75 33.44
C GLY A 27 0.25 15.81 32.34
N PHE A 28 -0.87 15.11 32.54
CA PHE A 28 -1.44 14.17 31.57
C PHE A 28 -2.68 14.71 30.88
N ARG A 29 -2.72 14.55 29.56
CA ARG A 29 -3.89 14.79 28.72
C ARG A 29 -4.04 13.69 27.69
N LYS A 30 -5.11 13.75 26.89
CA LYS A 30 -5.28 12.87 25.73
C LYS A 30 -5.16 13.62 24.40
N ASP A 31 -4.58 12.96 23.42
CA ASP A 31 -4.64 13.42 22.02
C ASP A 31 -6.04 13.21 21.42
N LYS A 32 -6.25 13.68 20.19
CA LYS A 32 -7.54 13.53 19.47
C LYS A 32 -7.96 12.06 19.24
N LYS A 33 -7.04 11.10 19.35
CA LYS A 33 -7.31 9.65 19.23
C LYS A 33 -7.42 8.97 20.60
N ASN A 34 -7.61 9.75 21.66
CA ASN A 34 -7.74 9.30 23.05
C ASN A 34 -6.49 8.60 23.61
N LYS A 35 -5.30 8.79 23.02
CA LYS A 35 -4.04 8.30 23.60
C LYS A 35 -3.50 9.27 24.63
N TRP A 36 -2.96 8.73 25.71
CA TRP A 36 -2.35 9.50 26.77
C TRP A 36 -1.05 10.15 26.30
N ILE A 37 -0.87 11.40 26.68
CA ILE A 37 0.35 12.18 26.46
C ILE A 37 0.70 12.90 27.76
N GLN A 38 1.99 13.15 27.99
CA GLN A 38 2.49 13.85 29.18
C GLN A 38 3.29 15.09 28.79
N ARG A 39 2.98 16.24 29.40
CA ARG A 39 3.54 17.55 29.05
C ARG A 39 5.07 17.58 28.99
N SER A 40 5.75 16.92 29.93
CA SER A 40 7.20 16.84 30.03
C SER A 40 7.86 15.92 29.00
N MET A 41 7.09 15.04 28.33
CA MET A 41 7.58 14.03 27.39
C MET A 41 7.54 14.53 25.93
N PHE A 42 7.64 15.84 25.72
CA PHE A 42 7.66 16.43 24.38
C PHE A 42 8.87 15.92 23.58
N ASN A 43 8.62 15.47 22.35
CA ASN A 43 9.59 14.94 21.41
C ASN A 43 10.37 13.70 21.90
N GLN A 44 9.79 12.93 22.82
CA GLN A 44 10.37 11.69 23.34
C GLN A 44 9.62 10.47 22.78
N GLN A 45 10.35 9.41 22.44
CA GLN A 45 9.76 8.11 22.06
C GLN A 45 9.40 7.29 23.30
N HIS A 46 8.57 7.86 24.17
CA HIS A 46 8.15 7.28 25.44
C HIS A 46 6.69 6.82 25.39
N GLU A 47 6.21 6.00 26.33
CA GLU A 47 4.80 5.56 26.39
C GLU A 47 3.79 6.72 26.37
N PHE A 48 4.16 7.88 26.93
CA PHE A 48 3.35 9.10 26.97
C PHE A 48 3.96 10.26 26.16
N GLY A 49 4.91 9.93 25.28
CA GLY A 49 5.59 10.92 24.46
C GLY A 49 4.68 11.54 23.40
N TRP A 50 4.90 12.81 23.11
CA TRP A 50 4.09 13.54 22.14
C TRP A 50 4.91 14.47 21.27
N VAL A 51 4.37 14.77 20.09
CA VAL A 51 4.97 15.64 19.08
C VAL A 51 3.89 16.57 18.52
N LEU A 52 4.30 17.52 17.70
CA LEU A 52 3.39 18.36 16.94
C LEU A 52 2.75 17.56 15.81
N SER A 53 1.45 17.77 15.55
CA SER A 53 0.73 17.10 14.46
C SER A 53 1.28 17.43 13.07
N GLN A 54 1.92 18.58 12.91
CA GLN A 54 2.58 19.02 11.68
C GLN A 54 3.79 19.88 12.02
N LYS A 55 4.77 19.89 11.11
CA LYS A 55 5.99 20.67 11.29
C LYS A 55 5.71 22.16 11.00
N PRO A 56 5.92 23.06 11.97
CA PRO A 56 5.75 24.49 11.74
C PRO A 56 6.90 25.04 10.87
N THR A 57 6.61 26.10 10.12
CA THR A 57 7.60 26.91 9.39
C THR A 57 8.17 28.03 10.25
N SER A 58 7.46 28.44 11.32
CA SER A 58 7.92 29.46 12.28
C SER A 58 7.29 29.29 13.67
N ILE A 59 7.83 29.97 14.68
CA ILE A 59 7.23 30.01 16.04
C ILE A 59 5.89 30.76 16.02
N ALA A 60 5.77 31.84 15.25
CA ALA A 60 4.51 32.59 15.12
C ALA A 60 3.37 31.68 14.63
N GLN A 61 3.67 30.81 13.65
CA GLN A 61 2.70 29.82 13.16
C GLN A 61 2.22 28.89 14.27
N LEU A 62 3.08 28.49 15.21
CA LEU A 62 2.66 27.62 16.32
C LEU A 62 1.58 28.27 17.18
N ILE A 63 1.61 29.60 17.33
CA ILE A 63 0.63 30.36 18.12
C ILE A 63 -0.65 30.55 17.31
N GLU A 64 -0.54 30.98 16.06
CA GLU A 64 -1.66 31.35 15.20
C GLU A 64 -2.44 30.15 14.68
N ASP A 65 -1.74 29.09 14.27
CA ASP A 65 -2.34 27.91 13.67
C ASP A 65 -2.81 26.92 14.74
N LYS A 66 -4.09 27.03 15.09
CA LYS A 66 -4.78 26.13 16.04
C LYS A 66 -4.93 24.69 15.53
N THR A 67 -4.63 24.41 14.26
CA THR A 67 -4.64 23.04 13.72
C THR A 67 -3.39 22.25 14.13
N ILE A 68 -2.31 22.95 14.51
CA ILE A 68 -1.13 22.34 15.12
C ILE A 68 -1.49 21.95 16.56
N ILE A 69 -1.57 20.66 16.80
CA ILE A 69 -2.01 20.10 18.07
C ILE A 69 -0.98 19.09 18.60
N PRO A 70 -1.00 18.82 19.91
CA PRO A 70 -0.20 17.74 20.47
C PRO A 70 -0.82 16.39 20.08
N VAL A 71 0.02 15.49 19.58
CA VAL A 71 -0.35 14.11 19.24
C VAL A 71 0.65 13.13 19.80
N HIS A 72 0.19 11.94 20.19
CA HIS A 72 1.11 10.89 20.63
C HIS A 72 2.09 10.54 19.49
N TRP A 73 3.38 10.36 19.77
CA TRP A 73 4.42 10.17 18.73
C TRP A 73 4.14 8.98 17.79
N LYS A 74 3.71 7.83 18.32
CA LYS A 74 3.24 6.70 17.49
C LYS A 74 2.08 7.06 16.56
N THR A 75 1.15 7.90 17.01
CA THR A 75 0.04 8.37 16.17
C THR A 75 0.56 9.21 15.02
N ALA A 76 1.47 10.15 15.29
CA ALA A 76 2.10 10.96 14.25
C ALA A 76 2.84 10.11 13.21
N ILE A 77 3.59 9.09 13.64
CA ILE A 77 4.27 8.16 12.72
C ILE A 77 3.26 7.43 11.85
N THR A 78 2.20 6.87 12.44
CA THR A 78 1.17 6.15 11.67
C THR A 78 0.46 7.07 10.68
N ASP A 79 0.16 8.30 11.07
CA ASP A 79 -0.51 9.27 10.19
C ASP A 79 0.41 9.73 9.07
N GLN A 80 1.70 9.94 9.35
CA GLN A 80 2.71 10.22 8.32
C GLN A 80 2.82 9.05 7.33
N GLN A 81 2.90 7.81 7.82
CA GLN A 81 2.96 6.63 6.94
C GLN A 81 1.70 6.50 6.06
N LYS A 82 0.52 6.83 6.60
CA LYS A 82 -0.72 6.85 5.82
C LYS A 82 -0.71 7.95 4.77
N GLN A 83 -0.28 9.17 5.13
CA GLN A 83 -0.17 10.28 4.18
C GLN A 83 0.87 9.99 3.09
N ASP A 84 1.99 9.35 3.44
CA ASP A 84 3.00 8.92 2.48
C ASP A 84 2.46 7.83 1.54
N ALA A 85 1.71 6.87 2.07
CA ALA A 85 1.06 5.84 1.27
C ALA A 85 -0.04 6.43 0.36
N GLU A 86 -0.83 7.38 0.86
CA GLU A 86 -1.88 8.07 0.11
C GLU A 86 -1.34 8.98 -0.97
N SER A 87 -0.29 9.75 -0.67
CA SER A 87 0.38 10.60 -1.65
C SER A 87 0.97 9.75 -2.79
N LYS A 88 1.51 8.57 -2.49
CA LYS A 88 2.04 7.60 -3.46
C LYS A 88 0.99 6.75 -4.17
N ARG A 89 -0.31 6.96 -3.91
CA ARG A 89 -1.36 6.21 -4.64
C ARG A 89 -1.33 6.56 -6.11
N VAL A 90 -1.44 5.52 -6.93
CA VAL A 90 -1.58 5.62 -8.38
C VAL A 90 -2.92 5.06 -8.80
N ASN A 91 -3.54 5.70 -9.80
CA ASN A 91 -4.62 5.09 -10.56
C ASN A 91 -4.01 4.19 -11.62
N VAL A 92 -4.63 3.02 -11.83
CA VAL A 92 -4.22 2.06 -12.84
C VAL A 92 -5.33 1.99 -13.89
N THR A 93 -5.01 2.42 -15.11
CA THR A 93 -5.96 2.44 -16.23
C THR A 93 -5.47 1.49 -17.31
N LEU A 94 -6.26 0.48 -17.68
CA LEU A 94 -5.91 -0.40 -18.79
C LEU A 94 -5.77 0.42 -20.07
N LEU A 95 -4.75 0.13 -20.87
CA LEU A 95 -4.58 0.76 -22.17
C LEU A 95 -5.57 0.13 -23.16
N GLU A 96 -6.36 0.99 -23.80
CA GLU A 96 -7.31 0.57 -24.84
C GLU A 96 -6.57 0.18 -26.14
N PRO A 97 -7.18 -0.63 -27.02
CA PRO A 97 -6.54 -1.14 -28.24
C PRO A 97 -5.84 -0.06 -29.09
N PRO A 98 -6.41 1.15 -29.31
CA PRO A 98 -5.71 2.18 -30.09
C PRO A 98 -4.41 2.66 -29.44
N ALA A 99 -4.39 2.82 -28.11
CA ALA A 99 -3.20 3.24 -27.36
C ALA A 99 -2.15 2.12 -27.32
N LEU A 100 -2.59 0.87 -27.18
CA LEU A 100 -1.72 -0.30 -27.28
C LEU A 100 -1.04 -0.41 -28.65
N SER A 101 -1.79 -0.24 -29.74
CA SER A 101 -1.25 -0.31 -31.11
C SER A 101 -0.24 0.80 -31.41
N GLN A 102 -0.39 1.99 -30.81
CA GLN A 102 0.60 3.07 -30.95
C GLN A 102 1.90 2.76 -30.19
N LEU A 103 1.77 2.14 -29.02
CA LEU A 103 2.86 1.85 -28.10
C LEU A 103 3.65 0.59 -28.51
N ILE A 104 2.95 -0.43 -28.98
CA ILE A 104 3.48 -1.74 -29.35
C ILE A 104 3.54 -1.81 -30.86
N GLN A 105 4.66 -1.35 -31.41
CA GLN A 105 4.91 -1.35 -32.85
C GLN A 105 5.61 -2.64 -33.32
N SER A 106 6.16 -3.41 -32.38
CA SER A 106 6.82 -4.70 -32.61
C SER A 106 6.74 -5.61 -31.37
N SER A 107 7.07 -6.89 -31.52
CA SER A 107 7.19 -7.83 -30.39
C SER A 107 8.30 -7.45 -29.41
N GLU A 108 9.36 -6.79 -29.87
CA GLU A 108 10.45 -6.29 -29.02
C GLU A 108 9.96 -5.22 -28.04
N ASN A 109 9.00 -4.37 -28.46
CA ASN A 109 8.37 -3.40 -27.58
C ASN A 109 7.64 -4.10 -26.42
N ILE A 110 6.97 -5.24 -26.67
CA ILE A 110 6.28 -6.01 -25.62
C ILE A 110 7.27 -6.49 -24.56
N GLN A 111 8.44 -6.99 -24.99
CA GLN A 111 9.46 -7.50 -24.09
C GLN A 111 10.01 -6.42 -23.15
N SER A 112 10.13 -5.18 -23.66
CA SER A 112 10.55 -4.03 -22.84
C SER A 112 9.58 -3.70 -21.71
N TYR A 113 8.30 -4.07 -21.81
CA TYR A 113 7.34 -3.90 -20.73
C TYR A 113 7.26 -5.12 -19.82
N TRP A 114 7.50 -6.32 -20.34
CA TRP A 114 7.55 -7.56 -19.55
C TRP A 114 8.54 -7.48 -18.38
N GLN A 115 9.65 -6.75 -18.57
CA GLN A 115 10.66 -6.54 -17.52
C GLN A 115 10.13 -5.86 -16.25
N TYR A 116 8.99 -5.15 -16.34
CA TYR A 116 8.37 -4.47 -15.21
C TYR A 116 7.39 -5.35 -14.41
N ALA A 117 7.14 -6.59 -14.85
CA ALA A 117 6.47 -7.58 -14.03
C ALA A 117 7.43 -8.18 -12.98
N HIS A 118 6.89 -8.54 -11.82
CA HIS A 118 7.65 -9.09 -10.71
C HIS A 118 8.03 -10.54 -10.98
N LYS A 119 9.33 -10.84 -10.83
CA LYS A 119 9.83 -12.21 -10.92
C LYS A 119 9.29 -13.06 -9.78
N ILE A 120 8.98 -14.31 -10.08
CA ILE A 120 8.47 -15.27 -9.10
C ILE A 120 9.61 -16.13 -8.56
N SER A 121 10.25 -16.90 -9.43
CA SER A 121 11.40 -17.77 -9.16
C SER A 121 12.10 -18.09 -10.48
N SER A 122 13.35 -18.58 -10.46
CA SER A 122 14.08 -18.92 -11.69
C SER A 122 13.31 -19.90 -12.58
N ASP A 123 12.75 -20.98 -12.00
CA ASP A 123 11.94 -21.96 -12.74
C ASP A 123 10.71 -21.33 -13.41
N ASN A 124 10.07 -20.36 -12.76
CA ASN A 124 8.92 -19.65 -13.33
C ASN A 124 9.38 -18.68 -14.42
N GLU A 125 10.53 -18.03 -14.26
CA GLU A 125 11.12 -17.19 -15.30
C GLU A 125 11.40 -18.00 -16.58
N GLU A 126 11.98 -19.20 -16.45
CA GLU A 126 12.23 -20.10 -17.59
C GLU A 126 10.94 -20.53 -18.29
N LYS A 127 9.85 -20.72 -17.53
CA LYS A 127 8.51 -21.05 -18.04
C LYS A 127 7.73 -19.82 -18.54
N GLY A 128 8.28 -18.61 -18.41
CA GLY A 128 7.66 -17.36 -18.84
C GLY A 128 6.57 -16.84 -17.92
N PHE A 129 6.59 -17.15 -16.63
CA PHE A 129 5.61 -16.69 -15.63
C PHE A 129 6.16 -15.59 -14.73
N ARG A 130 5.36 -14.52 -14.54
CA ARG A 130 5.63 -13.42 -13.62
C ARG A 130 4.36 -12.97 -12.90
N LYS A 131 4.51 -12.10 -11.90
CA LYS A 131 3.39 -11.42 -11.24
C LYS A 131 3.24 -9.99 -11.76
N ASP A 132 2.01 -9.60 -12.03
CA ASP A 132 1.67 -8.24 -12.44
C ASP A 132 1.75 -7.23 -11.27
N TYR A 133 1.32 -5.99 -11.51
CA TYR A 133 1.29 -4.94 -10.49
C TYR A 133 0.42 -5.29 -9.26
N TYR A 134 -0.64 -6.07 -9.43
CA TYR A 134 -1.55 -6.49 -8.36
C TYR A 134 -1.18 -7.85 -7.75
N GLY A 135 -0.13 -8.50 -8.24
CA GLY A 135 0.33 -9.81 -7.77
C GLY A 135 -0.29 -11.00 -8.49
N TYR A 136 -1.08 -10.79 -9.54
CA TYR A 136 -1.66 -11.86 -10.35
C TYR A 136 -0.62 -12.47 -11.29
N VAL A 137 -0.65 -13.79 -11.44
CA VAL A 137 0.25 -14.48 -12.37
C VAL A 137 -0.14 -14.17 -13.82
N ILE A 138 0.85 -13.81 -14.63
CA ILE A 138 0.75 -13.54 -16.06
C ILE A 138 1.82 -14.35 -16.81
N GLN A 139 1.56 -14.68 -18.07
CA GLN A 139 2.49 -15.47 -18.88
C GLN A 139 2.96 -14.73 -20.13
N GLN A 140 4.27 -14.70 -20.36
CA GLN A 140 4.94 -13.88 -21.37
C GLN A 140 4.31 -14.01 -22.77
N ASN A 141 4.00 -15.23 -23.21
CA ASN A 141 3.43 -15.52 -24.53
C ASN A 141 1.90 -15.33 -24.61
N ALA A 142 1.22 -14.98 -23.51
CA ALA A 142 -0.23 -14.78 -23.44
C ALA A 142 -0.63 -13.28 -23.50
N PHE A 143 0.21 -12.45 -24.13
CA PHE A 143 -0.07 -11.03 -24.29
C PHE A 143 -1.30 -10.81 -25.19
N GLY A 144 -2.26 -10.01 -24.73
CA GLY A 144 -3.48 -9.66 -25.47
C GLY A 144 -4.57 -10.74 -25.48
N ASP A 145 -4.29 -11.95 -24.98
CA ASP A 145 -5.26 -13.05 -24.98
C ASP A 145 -6.18 -12.97 -23.75
N LYS A 146 -7.43 -12.54 -23.98
CA LYS A 146 -8.47 -12.46 -22.93
C LYS A 146 -8.97 -13.81 -22.44
N GLN A 147 -8.84 -14.86 -23.25
CA GLN A 147 -9.30 -16.21 -22.93
C GLN A 147 -8.23 -17.02 -22.18
N HIS A 148 -6.97 -16.61 -22.28
CA HIS A 148 -5.88 -17.25 -21.56
C HIS A 148 -5.99 -17.02 -20.05
N GLN A 149 -5.80 -18.09 -19.26
CA GLN A 149 -5.84 -18.03 -17.79
C GLN A 149 -4.83 -17.03 -17.20
N TYR A 150 -3.71 -16.84 -17.88
CA TYR A 150 -2.61 -15.95 -17.50
C TYR A 150 -2.46 -14.77 -18.48
N GLY A 151 -3.57 -14.41 -19.12
CA GLY A 151 -3.68 -13.38 -20.14
C GLY A 151 -3.21 -11.99 -19.67
N TRP A 152 -2.41 -11.38 -20.53
CA TRP A 152 -1.71 -10.11 -20.39
C TRP A 152 -2.25 -8.84 -21.01
N THR A 153 -2.19 -7.66 -20.39
CA THR A 153 -2.14 -6.39 -21.14
C THR A 153 -1.30 -5.34 -20.42
N LEU A 154 -1.24 -4.12 -20.96
CA LEU A 154 -0.58 -2.98 -20.33
C LEU A 154 -1.60 -2.05 -19.67
N ALA A 155 -1.20 -1.46 -18.56
CA ALA A 155 -1.92 -0.39 -17.92
C ALA A 155 -1.02 0.82 -17.69
N GLN A 156 -1.61 2.00 -17.79
CA GLN A 156 -0.97 3.26 -17.44
C GLN A 156 -1.16 3.53 -15.95
N LEU A 157 -0.06 3.87 -15.28
CA LEU A 157 -0.04 4.41 -13.93
C LEU A 157 -0.10 5.94 -14.00
N THR A 158 -1.07 6.52 -13.31
CA THR A 158 -1.18 7.98 -13.16
C THR A 158 -1.26 8.33 -11.68
N PRO A 159 -0.68 9.45 -11.21
CA PRO A 159 -0.83 9.87 -9.82
C PRO A 159 -2.30 10.02 -9.46
N ALA A 160 -2.72 9.43 -8.35
CA ALA A 160 -4.10 9.57 -7.88
C ALA A 160 -4.36 10.99 -7.35
N ASN A 161 -3.32 11.66 -6.85
CA ASN A 161 -3.38 13.03 -6.39
C ASN A 161 -2.76 13.97 -7.43
N LYS A 162 -3.60 14.78 -8.10
CA LYS A 162 -3.17 15.75 -9.14
C LYS A 162 -2.25 16.85 -8.60
N ASN A 163 -2.33 17.15 -7.30
CA ASN A 163 -1.58 18.23 -6.66
C ASN A 163 -0.17 17.80 -6.21
N ASN A 164 0.08 16.49 -6.13
CA ASN A 164 1.39 15.91 -5.86
C ASN A 164 1.81 15.14 -7.11
N GLN A 165 2.37 15.83 -8.11
CA GLN A 165 3.00 15.21 -9.27
C GLN A 165 4.17 14.33 -8.83
N ILE A 166 3.88 13.12 -8.37
CA ILE A 166 4.89 12.10 -8.16
C ILE A 166 5.33 11.70 -9.55
N VAL A 167 6.61 11.92 -9.83
CA VAL A 167 7.27 11.37 -11.00
C VAL A 167 7.26 9.85 -10.82
N ILE A 168 6.45 9.15 -11.60
CA ILE A 168 6.39 7.70 -11.57
C ILE A 168 7.52 7.19 -12.48
N PRO A 169 8.53 6.47 -11.96
CA PRO A 169 9.67 6.03 -12.76
C PRO A 169 9.28 5.10 -13.91
N ILE A 170 8.19 4.34 -13.74
CA ILE A 170 7.60 3.44 -14.74
C ILE A 170 6.11 3.75 -14.79
N ASN A 171 5.65 4.37 -15.86
CA ASN A 171 4.24 4.78 -16.00
C ASN A 171 3.39 3.78 -16.79
N ILE A 172 3.98 2.71 -17.32
CA ILE A 172 3.26 1.65 -18.03
C ILE A 172 3.75 0.30 -17.49
N VAL A 173 2.81 -0.52 -17.04
CA VAL A 173 3.11 -1.80 -16.38
C VAL A 173 2.27 -2.94 -16.96
N PRO A 174 2.78 -4.18 -16.92
CA PRO A 174 1.98 -5.37 -17.15
C PRO A 174 0.87 -5.50 -16.11
N ILE A 175 -0.32 -5.87 -16.58
CA ILE A 175 -1.49 -6.16 -15.77
C ILE A 175 -2.22 -7.37 -16.34
N HIS A 176 -2.78 -8.20 -15.47
CA HIS A 176 -3.63 -9.30 -15.91
C HIS A 176 -4.84 -8.74 -16.67
N ILE A 177 -5.14 -9.27 -17.85
CA ILE A 177 -6.12 -8.69 -18.77
C ILE A 177 -7.56 -8.67 -18.21
N ASN A 178 -7.85 -9.60 -17.29
CA ASN A 178 -9.14 -9.71 -16.59
C ASN A 178 -9.13 -9.04 -15.19
N THR A 179 -8.19 -8.15 -14.89
CA THR A 179 -8.05 -7.55 -13.55
C THR A 179 -9.31 -6.85 -13.05
N ALA A 180 -10.00 -6.09 -13.91
CA ALA A 180 -11.23 -5.39 -13.51
C ALA A 180 -12.32 -6.35 -13.01
N LYS A 181 -12.47 -7.49 -13.69
CA LYS A 181 -13.40 -8.55 -13.28
C LYS A 181 -12.97 -9.17 -11.95
N ARG A 182 -11.68 -9.54 -11.81
CA ARG A 182 -11.15 -10.12 -10.57
C ARG A 182 -11.37 -9.22 -9.37
N ILE A 183 -11.09 -7.91 -9.49
CA ILE A 183 -11.33 -6.93 -8.43
C ILE A 183 -12.83 -6.82 -8.08
N ALA A 184 -13.71 -6.85 -9.08
CA ALA A 184 -15.15 -6.83 -8.84
C ALA A 184 -15.63 -8.08 -8.10
N ASP A 185 -15.15 -9.25 -8.52
CA ASP A 185 -15.45 -10.54 -7.90
C ASP A 185 -14.95 -10.58 -6.44
N GLU A 186 -13.73 -10.12 -6.18
CA GLU A 186 -13.17 -10.00 -4.83
C GLU A 186 -14.01 -9.08 -3.94
N LYS A 187 -14.44 -7.91 -4.46
CA LYS A 187 -15.30 -6.98 -3.71
C LYS A 187 -16.66 -7.60 -3.38
N ALA A 188 -17.26 -8.31 -4.33
CA ALA A 188 -18.52 -9.02 -4.11
C ALA A 188 -18.37 -10.10 -3.02
N LEU A 189 -17.27 -10.84 -3.07
CA LEU A 189 -16.95 -11.88 -2.08
C LEU A 189 -16.70 -11.31 -0.67
N VAL A 190 -16.02 -10.15 -0.58
CA VAL A 190 -15.79 -9.42 0.69
C VAL A 190 -17.11 -8.97 1.31
N THR A 191 -18.02 -8.44 0.50
CA THR A 191 -19.33 -7.93 0.93
C THR A 191 -20.23 -9.03 1.48
N GLN A 192 -20.08 -10.27 1.02
CA GLN A 192 -20.91 -11.40 1.44
C GLN A 192 -20.56 -11.98 2.84
N ASN A 193 -19.47 -11.50 3.47
CA ASN A 193 -19.09 -11.63 4.89
C ASN A 193 -19.47 -12.89 5.71
N THR A 194 -19.54 -14.07 5.10
CA THR A 194 -19.72 -15.36 5.80
C THR A 194 -18.38 -16.00 6.19
N GLU A 195 -18.32 -16.68 7.34
CA GLU A 195 -17.13 -17.42 7.79
C GLU A 195 -16.69 -18.51 6.80
N GLU A 196 -17.64 -19.16 6.12
CA GLU A 196 -17.35 -20.11 5.04
C GLU A 196 -16.60 -19.45 3.88
N LYS A 197 -16.98 -18.23 3.48
CA LYS A 197 -16.29 -17.47 2.43
C LYS A 197 -14.93 -16.93 2.88
N LYS A 198 -14.69 -16.76 4.18
CA LYS A 198 -13.36 -16.44 4.73
C LYS A 198 -12.44 -17.66 4.70
N ILE A 199 -12.97 -18.85 4.98
CA ILE A 199 -12.25 -20.12 4.89
C ILE A 199 -11.97 -20.47 3.42
N GLU A 200 -12.94 -20.28 2.52
CA GLU A 200 -12.78 -20.42 1.08
C GLU A 200 -11.73 -19.45 0.53
N ARG A 201 -11.74 -18.17 0.94
CA ARG A 201 -10.66 -17.20 0.63
C ARG A 201 -9.27 -17.67 1.07
N ARG A 202 -9.17 -18.21 2.28
CA ARG A 202 -7.89 -18.76 2.76
C ARG A 202 -7.48 -19.96 1.91
N ARG A 203 -8.41 -20.83 1.53
CA ARG A 203 -8.15 -22.00 0.67
C ARG A 203 -7.80 -21.61 -0.76
N GLU A 204 -8.46 -20.64 -1.38
CA GLU A 204 -8.13 -20.16 -2.72
C GLU A 204 -6.77 -19.46 -2.73
N ASN A 205 -6.49 -18.56 -1.78
CA ASN A 205 -5.15 -17.96 -1.66
C ASN A 205 -4.06 -19.01 -1.37
N ILE A 206 -4.36 -20.01 -0.54
CA ILE A 206 -3.47 -21.16 -0.31
C ILE A 206 -3.35 -22.02 -1.56
N ILE A 207 -4.38 -22.21 -2.40
CA ILE A 207 -4.28 -22.94 -3.67
C ILE A 207 -3.44 -22.14 -4.68
N TYR A 208 -3.57 -20.81 -4.73
CA TYR A 208 -2.68 -19.94 -5.49
C TYR A 208 -1.22 -20.01 -4.98
N GLU A 209 -1.01 -20.21 -3.67
CA GLU A 209 0.31 -20.48 -3.06
C GLU A 209 0.76 -21.95 -3.10
N ILE A 210 -0.13 -22.93 -3.33
CA ILE A 210 0.21 -24.37 -3.40
C ILE A 210 0.48 -24.79 -4.85
N ILE A 211 -0.17 -24.18 -5.84
CA ILE A 211 0.25 -24.31 -7.25
C ILE A 211 1.70 -23.83 -7.43
N TYR A 212 2.15 -22.88 -6.60
CA TYR A 212 3.55 -22.45 -6.48
C TYR A 212 4.50 -23.57 -6.02
N PHE A 213 4.02 -24.53 -5.22
CA PHE A 213 4.82 -25.63 -4.68
C PHE A 213 4.89 -26.83 -5.63
N ILE A 214 3.81 -27.13 -6.37
CA ILE A 214 3.80 -28.24 -7.34
C ILE A 214 4.60 -27.88 -8.60
N ALA A 215 4.63 -26.61 -9.01
CA ALA A 215 5.40 -26.19 -10.18
C ALA A 215 6.90 -25.96 -9.91
N SER A 216 7.34 -26.00 -8.64
CA SER A 216 8.73 -25.85 -8.18
C SER A 216 9.36 -27.14 -7.62
N LEU A 217 8.69 -28.28 -7.78
CA LEU A 217 9.31 -29.59 -7.53
C LEU A 217 10.02 -30.07 -8.80
N PRO A 218 11.37 -30.22 -8.78
CA PRO A 218 12.08 -30.94 -9.83
C PRO A 218 11.70 -32.43 -9.70
N GLY A 219 11.04 -32.96 -10.73
CA GLY A 219 10.95 -34.38 -11.11
C GLY A 219 11.18 -35.47 -10.05
N LEU A 220 10.34 -35.57 -9.01
CA LEU A 220 10.43 -36.69 -8.05
C LEU A 220 9.09 -37.28 -7.55
N ILE A 221 7.99 -37.19 -8.31
CA ILE A 221 6.78 -37.95 -7.98
C ILE A 221 6.16 -38.58 -9.24
N PHE A 222 6.91 -39.49 -9.87
CA PHE A 222 6.33 -40.56 -10.70
C PHE A 222 7.06 -41.87 -10.37
N SER A 223 6.87 -42.39 -9.15
CA SER A 223 7.24 -43.79 -8.84
C SER A 223 6.32 -44.51 -7.85
N LEU A 224 5.18 -43.93 -7.44
CA LEU A 224 4.30 -44.57 -6.43
C LEU A 224 2.92 -45.01 -6.96
N LEU A 225 2.81 -45.27 -8.26
CA LEU A 225 1.68 -46.02 -8.84
C LEU A 225 2.20 -47.26 -9.57
N LYS A 226 2.75 -48.19 -8.79
CA LYS A 226 2.78 -49.62 -9.09
C LYS A 226 2.61 -50.37 -7.77
N PHE A 227 1.35 -50.61 -7.41
CA PHE A 227 0.84 -51.90 -6.94
C PHE A 227 -0.66 -51.93 -7.23
#